data_AF-A0A0R3PB55-F1
#
_entry.id   AF-A0A0R3PB55-F1
#
_cell.length_a   1.000
_cell.length_b   1.000
_cell.length_c   1.000
_cell.angle_alpha   90.00
_cell.angle_beta   90.00
_cell.angle_gamma   90.00
#
_symmetry.space_group_name_H-M   'P 1'
#
loop_
_entity.id
_entity.type
_entity.pdbx_description
1 polymer ?
#
loop_
_entity_poly.entity_id
_entity_poly.type
_entity_poly.pdbx_seq_one_letter_code
_entity_poly.pdbx_strand_id
1 'polypeptide(L)'
;MKRINLEFILLIKFFTFQIYVWKLYERWFPIDNSCTQANVLALMVLDGLINDVRKIPYVGIHTGEAQIRFALGNIASEANNALAQGWPLQETIEDIVDDIGYALRELYVLNGETRDHSVPKWARYAFAICFILVVVALMVEWYIVRRKLGVQKSGQIKISAGKSKTHLMF
;
A
#
# COMPACT_ATOMS: atom_id res chain seq x y z
N MET A 1 21.93 29.94 -6.02
CA MET A 1 22.41 29.51 -7.35
C MET A 1 23.21 28.20 -7.34
N LYS A 2 24.12 27.93 -6.38
CA LYS A 2 24.89 26.66 -6.31
C LYS A 2 24.06 25.38 -6.06
N ARG A 3 22.98 25.42 -5.26
CA ARG A 3 22.11 24.23 -5.01
C ARG A 3 21.35 23.76 -6.25
N ILE A 4 20.82 24.69 -7.05
CA ILE A 4 20.00 24.37 -8.24
C ILE A 4 20.83 23.64 -9.30
N ASN A 5 22.08 24.04 -9.51
CA ASN A 5 22.97 23.35 -10.45
C ASN A 5 23.37 21.95 -9.97
N LEU A 6 23.49 21.72 -8.66
CA LEU A 6 23.83 20.41 -8.13
C LEU A 6 22.67 19.41 -8.32
N GLU A 7 21.44 19.84 -8.02
CA GLU A 7 20.24 19.02 -8.24
C GLU A 7 20.05 18.68 -9.72
N PHE A 8 20.28 19.64 -10.62
CA PHE A 8 20.19 19.40 -12.05
C PHE A 8 21.23 18.39 -12.55
N ILE A 9 22.48 18.48 -12.07
CA ILE A 9 23.55 17.55 -12.44
C ILE A 9 23.27 16.13 -11.90
N LEU A 10 22.76 16.02 -10.68
CA LEU A 10 22.37 14.73 -10.08
C LEU A 10 21.22 14.08 -10.85
N LEU A 11 20.23 14.87 -11.26
CA LEU A 11 19.07 14.39 -12.00
C LEU A 11 19.46 13.88 -13.39
N ILE A 12 20.38 14.59 -14.09
CA ILE A 12 20.93 14.12 -15.37
C ILE A 12 21.68 12.80 -15.18
N LYS A 13 22.56 12.70 -14.17
CA LYS A 13 23.31 11.46 -13.90
C LYS A 13 22.38 10.28 -13.64
N PHE A 14 21.34 10.49 -12.84
CA PHE A 14 20.34 9.48 -12.55
C PHE A 14 19.61 9.02 -13.81
N PHE A 15 19.18 9.99 -14.64
CA PHE A 15 18.47 9.70 -15.88
C PHE A 15 19.35 8.96 -16.90
N THR A 16 20.61 9.39 -17.07
CA THR A 16 21.57 8.71 -17.95
C THR A 16 21.87 7.30 -17.46
N PHE A 17 21.97 7.10 -16.14
CA PHE A 17 22.18 5.78 -15.57
C PHE A 17 21.00 4.84 -15.83
N GLN A 18 19.77 5.30 -15.64
CA GLN A 18 18.57 4.52 -15.95
C GLN A 18 18.52 4.11 -17.44
N ILE A 19 18.88 5.02 -18.35
CA ILE A 19 18.98 4.71 -19.79
C ILE A 19 20.08 3.67 -20.04
N TYR A 20 21.22 3.78 -19.36
CA TYR A 20 22.31 2.83 -19.50
C TYR A 20 21.91 1.43 -19.05
N VAL A 21 21.28 1.31 -17.88
CA VAL A 21 20.76 0.03 -17.37
C VAL A 21 19.76 -0.57 -18.36
N TRP A 22 18.83 0.24 -18.88
CA TRP A 22 17.86 -0.19 -19.89
C TRP A 22 18.56 -0.72 -21.14
N LYS A 23 19.50 0.04 -21.72
CA LYS A 23 20.21 -0.34 -22.94
C LYS A 23 21.09 -1.57 -22.74
N LEU A 24 21.67 -1.71 -21.55
CA LEU A 24 22.43 -2.89 -21.17
C LEU A 24 21.51 -4.13 -21.07
N TYR A 25 20.32 -3.97 -20.47
CA TYR A 25 19.31 -5.01 -20.39
C TYR A 25 18.86 -5.48 -21.78
N GLU A 26 18.49 -4.57 -22.68
CA GLU A 26 18.09 -4.92 -24.07
C GLU A 26 19.18 -5.69 -24.82
N ARG A 27 20.45 -5.39 -24.53
CA ARG A 27 21.59 -6.07 -25.17
C ARG A 27 21.84 -7.47 -24.60
N TRP A 28 21.66 -7.65 -23.30
CA TRP A 28 21.95 -8.91 -22.61
C TRP A 28 20.78 -9.89 -22.65
N PHE A 29 19.56 -9.36 -22.68
CA PHE A 29 18.32 -10.12 -22.76
C PHE A 29 17.57 -9.72 -24.04
N PRO A 30 17.97 -10.27 -25.20
CA PRO A 30 17.19 -10.09 -26.42
C PRO A 30 15.77 -10.63 -26.20
N ILE A 31 14.79 -9.98 -26.82
CA ILE A 31 13.37 -10.33 -26.73
C ILE A 31 13.15 -11.60 -27.55
N ASP A 32 13.52 -12.75 -26.99
CA ASP A 32 13.16 -14.05 -27.53
C ASP A 32 11.83 -14.48 -26.90
N ASN A 33 10.81 -14.62 -27.74
CA ASN A 33 9.45 -15.05 -27.35
C ASN A 33 9.38 -16.46 -26.72
N SER A 34 10.51 -17.13 -26.53
CA SER A 34 10.64 -18.47 -25.95
C SER A 34 11.00 -18.48 -24.47
N CYS A 35 11.36 -17.33 -23.88
CA CYS A 35 11.75 -17.26 -22.48
C CYS A 35 10.52 -17.15 -21.57
N THR A 36 10.20 -18.25 -20.88
CA THR A 36 9.17 -18.33 -19.83
C THR A 36 9.67 -17.83 -18.47
N GLN A 37 10.90 -17.32 -18.40
CA GLN A 37 11.56 -16.91 -17.16
C GLN A 37 11.69 -15.39 -17.09
N ALA A 38 11.37 -14.82 -15.93
CA ALA A 38 11.50 -13.39 -15.68
C ALA A 38 12.98 -13.02 -15.52
N ASN A 39 13.46 -12.14 -16.41
CA ASN A 39 14.83 -11.64 -16.37
C ASN A 39 14.90 -10.35 -15.53
N VAL A 40 15.89 -10.29 -14.65
CA VAL A 40 16.18 -9.14 -13.78
C VAL A 40 17.66 -8.80 -13.90
N LEU A 41 17.95 -7.52 -14.12
CA LEU A 41 19.30 -6.97 -14.15
C LEU A 41 19.45 -5.97 -13.01
N ALA A 42 20.34 -6.27 -12.06
CA ALA A 42 20.77 -5.34 -11.03
C ALA A 42 22.13 -4.76 -11.40
N LEU A 43 22.24 -3.43 -11.51
CA LEU A 43 23.49 -2.72 -11.74
C LEU A 43 23.81 -1.84 -10.55
N MET A 44 25.00 -2.00 -10.00
CA MET A 44 25.49 -1.26 -8.84
C MET A 44 26.74 -0.45 -9.22
N VAL A 45 26.74 0.83 -8.85
CA VAL A 45 27.85 1.77 -9.06
C VAL A 45 28.45 2.14 -7.71
N LEU A 46 29.68 1.69 -7.48
CA LEU A 46 30.40 1.81 -6.21
C LEU A 46 31.54 2.85 -6.22
N ASP A 47 31.62 3.66 -7.27
CA ASP A 47 32.67 4.68 -7.46
C ASP A 47 32.78 5.61 -6.23
N GLY A 48 31.65 5.85 -5.55
CA GLY A 48 31.59 6.64 -4.32
C GLY A 48 32.15 6.00 -3.06
N LEU A 49 32.09 4.66 -2.98
CA LEU A 49 32.55 3.92 -1.81
C LEU A 49 34.07 3.74 -1.81
N ILE A 50 34.68 3.64 -3.00
CA ILE A 50 36.09 3.28 -3.16
C ILE A 50 36.98 4.50 -3.44
N ASN A 51 36.53 5.45 -4.27
CA ASN A 51 37.41 6.50 -4.82
C ASN A 51 37.05 7.93 -4.39
N ASP A 52 35.76 8.25 -4.22
CA ASP A 52 35.32 9.63 -3.93
C ASP A 52 34.05 9.67 -3.07
N VAL A 53 34.19 10.02 -1.78
CA VAL A 53 33.10 10.12 -0.78
C VAL A 53 31.99 11.10 -1.21
N ARG A 54 32.23 11.95 -2.21
CA ARG A 54 31.22 12.88 -2.75
C ARG A 54 30.30 12.24 -3.77
N LYS A 55 30.63 11.07 -4.31
CA LYS A 55 29.75 10.32 -5.21
C LYS A 55 28.89 9.40 -4.35
N ILE A 56 27.58 9.44 -4.56
CA ILE A 56 26.65 8.59 -3.82
C ILE A 56 26.63 7.23 -4.55
N PRO A 57 26.88 6.11 -3.86
CA PRO A 57 26.73 4.80 -4.46
C PRO A 57 25.28 4.61 -4.91
N TYR A 58 25.09 3.98 -6.07
CA TYR A 58 23.76 3.85 -6.65
C TYR A 58 23.51 2.46 -7.22
N VAL A 59 22.36 1.90 -6.88
CA VAL A 59 21.82 0.63 -7.37
C VAL A 59 20.60 0.93 -8.23
N GLY A 60 20.61 0.45 -9.46
CA GLY A 60 19.42 0.41 -10.32
C GLY A 60 19.12 -1.01 -10.73
N ILE A 61 17.87 -1.41 -10.52
CA ILE A 61 17.37 -2.72 -10.90
C ILE A 61 16.36 -2.54 -12.02
N HIS A 62 16.50 -3.32 -13.09
CA HIS A 62 15.63 -3.26 -14.25
C HIS A 62 15.12 -4.66 -14.61
N THR A 63 13.85 -4.73 -15.02
CA THR A 63 13.19 -5.94 -15.48
C THR A 63 12.26 -5.63 -16.64
N GLY A 64 12.04 -6.61 -17.52
CA GLY A 64 11.02 -6.56 -18.55
C GLY A 64 9.60 -6.80 -18.03
N GLU A 65 9.46 -7.36 -16.82
CA GLU A 65 8.15 -7.74 -16.27
C GLU A 65 7.51 -6.57 -15.52
N ALA A 66 6.35 -6.09 -15.99
CA ALA A 66 5.70 -4.91 -15.43
C ALA A 66 5.22 -5.11 -13.98
N GLN A 67 4.93 -6.36 -13.61
CA GLN A 67 4.31 -6.71 -12.33
C GLN A 67 5.27 -6.57 -11.14
N ILE A 68 6.55 -6.90 -11.33
CA ILE A 68 7.56 -6.85 -10.26
C ILE A 68 8.24 -5.48 -10.23
N ARG A 69 8.08 -4.65 -11.26
CA ARG A 69 8.77 -3.38 -11.42
C ARG A 69 8.63 -2.45 -10.20
N PHE A 70 7.47 -2.47 -9.54
CA PHE A 70 7.26 -1.69 -8.32
C PHE A 70 8.05 -2.24 -7.13
N ALA A 71 7.98 -3.56 -6.90
CA ALA A 71 8.74 -4.22 -5.84
C ALA A 71 10.25 -4.03 -6.02
N LEU A 72 10.77 -4.23 -7.24
CA LEU A 72 12.18 -4.01 -7.58
C LEU A 72 12.61 -2.54 -7.42
N GLY A 73 11.69 -1.59 -7.67
CA GLY A 73 11.94 -0.18 -7.39
C GLY A 73 12.11 0.11 -5.91
N ASN A 74 11.31 -0.53 -5.06
CA ASN A 74 11.43 -0.41 -3.60
C ASN A 74 12.74 -1.05 -3.10
N ILE A 75 13.06 -2.26 -3.55
CA ILE A 75 14.32 -2.96 -3.20
C ILE A 75 15.53 -2.10 -3.60
N ALA A 76 15.53 -1.53 -4.82
CA ALA A 76 16.60 -0.62 -5.23
C ALA A 76 16.70 0.63 -4.33
N SER A 77 15.57 1.19 -3.88
CA SER A 77 15.56 2.33 -2.98
C SER A 77 16.09 1.97 -1.58
N GLU A 78 15.74 0.78 -1.08
CA GLU A 78 16.21 0.27 0.21
C GLU A 78 17.72 0.00 0.19
N ALA A 79 18.21 -0.68 -0.85
CA ALA A 79 19.64 -0.88 -1.08
C ALA A 79 20.42 0.44 -1.16
N ASN A 80 19.89 1.44 -1.86
CA ASN A 80 20.50 2.77 -1.93
C ASN A 80 20.57 3.45 -0.56
N ASN A 81 19.54 3.26 0.27
CA ASN A 81 19.51 3.79 1.64
C ASN A 81 20.52 3.06 2.55
N ALA A 82 20.62 1.73 2.47
CA ALA A 82 21.59 0.94 3.22
C ALA A 82 23.03 1.35 2.88
N LEU A 83 23.35 1.52 1.59
CA LEU A 83 24.66 2.01 1.16
C LEU A 83 24.93 3.45 1.61
N ALA A 84 23.92 4.32 1.59
CA ALA A 84 24.05 5.69 2.08
C ALA A 84 24.29 5.74 3.61
N GLN A 85 23.77 4.76 4.35
CA GLN A 85 24.01 4.59 5.79
C GLN A 85 25.38 3.95 6.11
N GLY A 86 26.12 3.48 5.10
CA GLY A 86 27.44 2.89 5.27
C GLY A 86 27.41 1.42 5.69
N TRP A 87 26.35 0.70 5.36
CA TRP A 87 26.31 -0.75 5.55
C TRP A 87 27.42 -1.45 4.75
N PRO A 88 27.91 -2.61 5.22
CA PRO A 88 28.92 -3.35 4.49
C PRO A 88 28.34 -3.86 3.16
N LEU A 89 29.11 -3.67 2.09
CA LEU A 89 28.68 -3.99 0.72
C LEU A 89 28.22 -5.44 0.58
N GLN A 90 28.88 -6.38 1.27
CA GLN A 90 28.53 -7.79 1.21
C GLN A 90 27.11 -8.05 1.74
N GLU A 91 26.75 -7.44 2.86
CA GLU A 91 25.42 -7.58 3.47
C GLU A 91 24.35 -6.94 2.57
N THR A 92 24.63 -5.78 1.98
CA THR A 92 23.70 -5.17 1.02
C THR A 92 23.50 -6.03 -0.24
N ILE A 93 24.56 -6.67 -0.74
CA ILE A 93 24.44 -7.55 -1.91
C ILE A 93 23.62 -8.80 -1.56
N GLU A 94 23.86 -9.39 -0.40
CA GLU A 94 23.11 -10.55 0.10
C GLU A 94 21.62 -10.21 0.21
N ASP A 95 21.29 -9.09 0.86
CA ASP A 95 19.92 -8.59 1.04
C ASP A 95 19.20 -8.33 -0.30
N ILE A 96 19.88 -7.67 -1.25
CA ILE A 96 19.34 -7.45 -2.61
C ILE A 96 19.04 -8.78 -3.30
N VAL A 97 19.96 -9.76 -3.22
CA VAL A 97 19.79 -11.05 -3.90
C VAL A 97 18.63 -11.83 -3.29
N ASP A 98 18.51 -11.84 -1.96
CA ASP A 98 17.43 -12.50 -1.25
C ASP A 98 16.08 -11.85 -1.57
N ASP A 99 15.99 -10.51 -1.52
CA ASP A 99 14.77 -9.77 -1.83
C ASP A 99 14.31 -9.95 -3.28
N ILE A 100 15.25 -9.92 -4.23
CA ILE A 100 14.94 -10.24 -5.64
C ILE A 100 14.45 -11.69 -5.74
N GLY A 101 15.07 -12.63 -5.01
CA GLY A 101 14.65 -14.02 -4.94
C GLY A 101 13.22 -14.18 -4.41
N TYR A 102 12.86 -13.45 -3.35
CA TYR A 102 11.51 -13.42 -2.81
C TYR A 102 10.51 -12.84 -3.80
N ALA A 103 10.85 -11.73 -4.47
CA ALA A 103 9.99 -11.10 -5.46
C ALA A 103 9.74 -12.00 -6.68
N LEU A 104 10.78 -12.72 -7.15
CA LEU A 104 10.65 -13.69 -8.25
C LEU A 104 9.85 -14.92 -7.83
N ARG A 105 10.05 -15.42 -6.61
CA ARG A 105 9.25 -16.52 -6.06
C ARG A 105 7.78 -16.14 -5.97
N GLU A 106 7.48 -14.93 -5.52
CA GLU A 106 6.13 -14.40 -5.44
C GLU A 106 5.49 -14.31 -6.83
N LEU A 107 6.19 -13.78 -7.83
CA LEU A 107 5.73 -13.78 -9.22
C LEU A 107 5.35 -15.19 -9.71
N TYR A 108 6.22 -16.18 -9.45
CA TYR A 108 5.97 -17.55 -9.88
C TYR A 108 4.78 -18.19 -9.17
N VAL A 109 4.64 -17.95 -7.86
CA VAL A 109 3.51 -18.48 -7.06
C VAL A 109 2.19 -17.85 -7.50
N LEU A 110 2.20 -16.56 -7.84
CA LEU A 110 1.00 -15.84 -8.25
C LEU A 110 0.70 -15.90 -9.75
N ASN A 111 1.55 -16.55 -10.57
CA ASN A 111 1.44 -16.58 -12.04
C ASN A 111 1.17 -15.19 -12.65
N GLY A 112 1.77 -14.17 -12.04
CA GLY A 112 1.60 -12.78 -12.43
C GLY A 112 0.28 -12.09 -12.08
N GLU A 113 -0.58 -12.72 -11.28
CA GLU A 113 -1.68 -12.01 -10.65
C GLU A 113 -1.16 -11.13 -9.50
N THR A 114 -1.71 -9.94 -9.35
CA THR A 114 -1.39 -9.10 -8.19
C THR A 114 -1.84 -9.81 -6.92
N ARG A 115 -1.01 -9.80 -5.89
CA ARG A 115 -1.37 -10.39 -4.59
C ARG A 115 -2.63 -9.74 -4.07
N ASP A 116 -3.71 -10.48 -4.14
CA ASP A 116 -5.04 -10.01 -3.81
C ASP A 116 -5.10 -9.84 -2.29
N HIS A 117 -4.80 -8.63 -1.80
CA HIS A 117 -5.03 -8.23 -0.40
C HIS A 117 -6.54 -8.03 -0.16
N SER A 118 -7.38 -8.70 -0.94
CA SER A 118 -8.81 -8.60 -0.83
C SER A 118 -9.23 -9.19 0.51
N VAL A 119 -10.02 -8.41 1.25
CA VAL A 119 -10.58 -8.84 2.53
C VAL A 119 -11.19 -10.22 2.35
N PRO A 120 -10.81 -11.21 3.19
CA PRO A 120 -11.21 -12.58 2.98
C PRO A 120 -12.74 -12.65 2.89
N LYS A 121 -13.26 -13.50 2.00
CA LYS A 121 -14.68 -13.52 1.65
C LYS A 121 -15.58 -13.63 2.90
N TRP A 122 -15.15 -14.40 3.91
CA TRP A 122 -15.85 -14.54 5.19
C TRP A 122 -16.01 -13.22 5.95
N ALA A 123 -14.97 -12.37 5.96
CA ALA A 123 -15.00 -11.09 6.67
C ALA A 123 -15.93 -10.09 5.97
N ARG A 124 -16.02 -10.15 4.63
CA ARG A 124 -17.02 -9.41 3.86
C ARG A 124 -18.44 -9.82 4.22
N TYR A 125 -18.71 -11.12 4.35
CA TYR A 125 -20.02 -11.62 4.77
C TYR A 125 -20.34 -11.23 6.22
N ALA A 126 -19.37 -11.31 7.13
CA ALA A 126 -19.56 -10.91 8.53
C ALA A 126 -19.91 -9.41 8.64
N PHE A 127 -19.21 -8.54 7.91
CA PHE A 127 -19.51 -7.11 7.88
C PHE A 127 -20.91 -6.83 7.31
N ALA A 128 -21.29 -7.53 6.24
CA ALA A 128 -22.63 -7.40 5.65
C ALA A 128 -23.74 -7.82 6.63
N ILE A 129 -23.55 -8.92 7.36
CA ILE A 129 -24.51 -9.39 8.37
C ILE A 129 -24.65 -8.37 9.50
N CYS A 130 -23.54 -7.83 10.02
CA CYS A 130 -23.57 -6.79 11.04
C CYS A 130 -24.33 -5.54 10.55
N PHE A 131 -24.09 -5.11 9.32
CA PHE A 131 -24.79 -3.97 8.73
C PHE A 131 -26.30 -4.21 8.63
N ILE A 132 -26.72 -5.39 8.17
CA ILE A 132 -28.13 -5.77 8.08
C ILE A 132 -28.78 -5.77 9.47
N LEU A 133 -28.10 -6.32 10.49
CA LEU A 133 -28.62 -6.35 11.86
C LEU A 133 -28.84 -4.94 12.42
N VAL A 134 -27.93 -3.99 12.14
CA VAL A 134 -28.09 -2.59 12.56
C VAL A 134 -29.31 -1.95 11.88
N VAL A 135 -29.48 -2.16 10.57
CA VAL A 135 -30.65 -1.63 9.85
C VAL A 135 -31.95 -2.22 10.40
N VAL A 136 -31.99 -3.52 10.69
CA VAL A 136 -33.15 -4.18 11.30
C VAL A 136 -33.42 -3.61 12.69
N ALA A 137 -32.40 -3.40 13.52
CA ALA A 137 -32.56 -2.80 14.84
C ALA A 137 -33.18 -1.40 14.75
N LEU A 138 -32.68 -0.55 13.84
CA LEU A 138 -33.23 0.79 13.61
C LEU A 138 -34.68 0.73 13.11
N MET A 139 -35.02 -0.21 12.23
CA MET A 139 -36.40 -0.41 11.74
C MET A 139 -37.34 -0.88 12.86
N VAL A 140 -36.87 -1.77 13.74
CA VAL A 140 -37.63 -2.24 14.91
C VAL A 140 -37.87 -1.10 15.89
N GLU A 141 -36.85 -0.30 16.20
CA GLU A 141 -37.00 0.89 17.04
C GLU A 141 -38.01 1.87 16.43
N TRP A 142 -37.88 2.16 15.13
CA TRP A 142 -38.81 3.02 14.42
C TRP A 142 -40.24 2.48 14.45
N TYR A 143 -40.42 1.18 14.23
CA TYR A 143 -41.71 0.50 14.28
C TYR A 143 -42.35 0.56 15.69
N ILE A 144 -41.57 0.29 16.75
CA ILE A 144 -42.04 0.35 18.15
C ILE A 144 -42.43 1.79 18.51
N VAL A 145 -41.61 2.77 18.15
CA VAL A 145 -41.89 4.21 18.41
C VAL A 145 -43.18 4.63 17.70
N ARG A 146 -43.37 4.25 16.43
CA ARG A 146 -44.61 4.52 15.69
C ARG A 146 -45.83 3.85 16.33
N ARG A 147 -45.71 2.60 16.77
CA ARG A 147 -46.80 1.88 17.46
C ARG A 147 -47.16 2.57 18.78
N LYS A 148 -46.18 2.98 19.58
CA LYS A 148 -46.43 3.70 20.85
C LYS A 148 -47.10 5.06 20.62
N LEU A 149 -46.69 5.80 19.59
CA LEU A 149 -47.35 7.06 19.20
C LEU A 149 -48.78 6.85 18.66
N GLY A 150 -49.03 5.75 17.95
CA GLY A 150 -50.37 5.38 17.48
C GLY A 150 -51.31 5.01 18.63
N VAL A 151 -50.82 4.25 19.62
CA VAL A 151 -51.59 3.85 20.81
C VAL A 151 -51.95 5.05 21.70
N GLN A 152 -51.05 6.04 21.83
CA GLN A 152 -51.37 7.29 22.54
C GLN A 152 -52.43 8.14 21.81
N LYS A 153 -52.52 8.06 20.48
CA LYS A 153 -53.54 8.79 19.70
C LYS A 153 -54.90 8.09 19.67
N SER A 154 -54.96 6.77 19.86
CA SER A 154 -56.22 6.00 19.88
C SER A 154 -56.91 5.98 21.25
N GLY A 155 -56.21 6.37 22.32
CA GLY A 155 -56.82 6.59 23.63
C GLY A 155 -57.17 8.06 23.80
N GLN A 156 -58.45 8.43 23.68
CA GLN A 156 -58.98 9.64 24.35
C GLN A 156 -58.77 9.48 25.86
N ILE A 157 -57.56 9.72 26.35
CA ILE A 157 -57.34 9.96 27.77
C ILE A 157 -57.81 11.39 27.98
N LYS A 158 -59.08 11.54 28.37
CA LYS A 158 -59.58 12.74 29.03
C LYS A 158 -58.73 12.90 30.29
N ILE A 159 -57.68 13.72 30.21
CA ILE A 159 -57.04 14.27 31.40
C ILE A 159 -58.07 15.21 32.01
N SER A 160 -58.89 14.65 32.90
CA SER A 160 -59.72 15.43 33.81
C SER A 160 -58.74 16.18 34.70
N ALA A 161 -58.52 17.45 34.39
CA ALA A 161 -57.83 18.39 35.26
C ALA A 161 -58.69 18.56 36.53
N GLY A 162 -58.51 17.65 37.48
CA GLY A 162 -59.04 17.79 38.83
C GLY A 162 -58.40 19.04 39.43
N LYS A 163 -59.19 20.09 39.62
CA LYS A 163 -58.83 21.29 40.37
C LYS A 163 -58.31 20.87 41.75
N SER A 164 -56.99 20.89 41.95
CA SER A 164 -56.41 20.75 43.28
C SER A 164 -56.68 22.03 44.06
N LYS A 165 -57.60 21.96 45.02
CA LYS A 165 -57.65 22.86 46.18
C LYS A 165 -57.03 22.10 47.35
N THR A 166 -55.72 22.18 47.49
CA THR A 166 -55.04 21.85 48.75
C THR A 166 -54.01 22.93 49.06
N HIS A 167 -54.53 23.99 49.65
CA HIS A 167 -53.80 24.83 50.60
C HIS A 167 -53.53 23.98 51.85
N LEU A 168 -52.30 24.01 52.38
CA LEU A 168 -51.85 23.69 53.76
C LEU A 168 -50.32 23.91 53.71
N MET A 169 -49.74 25.07 54.06
CA MET A 169 -49.64 25.69 55.39
C MET A 169 -49.17 24.70 56.47
N PHE A 170 -47.88 24.85 56.81
CA PHE A 170 -47.07 24.35 57.94
C PHE A 170 -47.09 22.85 58.26
#